data_AF-A0A920UGY4-F1
#
_entry.id   AF-A0A920UGY4-F1
#
_cell.length_a   1.000
_cell.length_b   1.000
_cell.length_c   1.000
_cell.angle_alpha   90.00
_cell.angle_beta   90.00
_cell.angle_gamma   90.00
#
_symmetry.space_group_name_H-M   'P 1'
#
loop_
_entity.id
_entity.type
_entity.pdbx_description
1 polymer ?
#
loop_
_entity_poly.entity_id
_entity_poly.type
_entity_poly.pdbx_seq_one_letter_code
_entity_poly.pdbx_strand_id
1 'polypeptide(L)'
;MITRSSFFCDLIGLLQQMNINVLPLQTGSSFIYPGPRTHDGLLFEPQDFQESERTLELVNRMIGDLDKLNKSGEDCPPAESLAEKWHEDMIWYGPAGIGASYTIRRYQEQHQYPFRKGLKDKVFNGHICRFAEGNYAGFFGWPNLTTLLLVASWVCQQGCPCRYEGS
;
A
#
# COMPACT_ATOMS: atom_id res chain seq x y z
N MET A 1 20.51 -21.98 -7.82
CA MET A 1 21.55 -20.96 -7.54
C MET A 1 20.87 -19.59 -7.48
N ILE A 2 21.07 -18.82 -6.41
CA ILE A 2 20.54 -17.45 -6.29
C ILE A 2 21.46 -16.52 -7.10
N THR A 3 20.90 -15.72 -8.01
CA THR A 3 21.68 -14.86 -8.91
C THR A 3 21.61 -13.37 -8.55
N ARG A 4 20.59 -12.94 -7.79
CA ARG A 4 20.41 -11.57 -7.28
C ARG A 4 19.66 -11.58 -5.95
N SER A 5 19.89 -10.56 -5.13
CA SER A 5 19.19 -10.36 -3.86
C SER A 5 18.99 -8.87 -3.62
N SER A 6 17.89 -8.52 -2.96
CA SER A 6 17.55 -7.15 -2.59
C SER A 6 17.05 -7.13 -1.15
N PHE A 7 17.43 -6.11 -0.39
CA PHE A 7 17.06 -5.95 1.01
C PHE A 7 16.48 -4.55 1.22
N PHE A 8 15.30 -4.51 1.83
CA PHE A 8 14.57 -3.28 2.14
C PHE A 8 14.41 -3.20 3.65
N CYS A 9 15.08 -2.24 4.26
CA CYS A 9 15.03 -2.00 5.70
C CYS A 9 14.28 -0.70 5.98
N ASP A 10 13.36 -0.73 6.94
CA ASP A 10 12.69 0.46 7.43
C ASP A 10 13.62 1.23 8.40
N LEU A 11 14.53 2.02 7.81
CA LEU A 11 15.47 2.85 8.56
C LEU A 11 14.74 3.92 9.40
N ILE A 12 13.60 4.41 8.92
CA ILE A 12 12.79 5.38 9.65
C ILE A 12 12.22 4.73 10.92
N GLY A 13 11.69 3.51 10.80
CA GLY A 13 11.18 2.74 11.93
C GLY A 13 12.26 2.46 12.97
N LEU A 14 13.49 2.16 12.54
CA LEU A 14 14.64 1.99 13.43
C LEU A 14 14.94 3.30 14.21
N LEU A 15 14.98 4.44 13.52
CA LEU A 15 15.22 5.73 14.17
C LEU A 15 14.11 6.09 15.16
N GLN A 16 12.84 5.82 14.83
CA GLN A 16 11.71 6.04 15.72
C GLN A 16 11.82 5.20 17.01
N GLN A 17 12.29 3.95 16.93
CA GLN A 17 12.55 3.10 18.11
C GLN A 17 13.67 3.66 19.01
N MET A 18 14.57 4.47 18.45
CA MET A 18 15.61 5.20 19.18
C MET A 18 15.13 6.59 19.68
N ASN A 19 13.83 6.89 19.57
CA ASN A 19 13.24 8.21 19.83
C ASN A 19 13.80 9.34 18.93
N ILE A 20 14.29 9.00 17.75
CA ILE A 20 14.77 9.97 16.74
C ILE A 20 13.69 10.13 15.66
N ASN A 21 13.05 11.29 15.62
CA ASN A 21 12.05 11.64 14.61
C ASN A 21 12.67 12.53 13.53
N VAL A 22 12.89 11.96 12.34
CA VAL A 22 13.47 12.66 11.18
C VAL A 22 12.42 13.15 10.17
N LEU A 23 11.14 12.84 10.41
CA LEU A 23 10.01 13.21 9.59
C LEU A 23 8.93 13.88 10.45
N PRO A 24 8.16 14.82 9.88
CA PRO A 24 6.86 15.22 10.40
C PRO A 24 5.96 14.04 10.82
N LEU A 25 4.95 14.36 11.62
CA LEU A 25 3.98 13.38 12.08
C LEU A 25 3.34 12.67 10.89
N GLN A 26 3.42 11.34 10.93
CA GLN A 26 2.79 10.45 9.97
C GLN A 26 1.26 10.55 10.02
N THR A 27 0.63 10.20 8.90
CA THR A 27 -0.82 10.25 8.71
C THR A 27 -1.54 9.03 9.28
N GLY A 28 -0.95 7.84 9.20
CA GLY A 28 -1.42 6.60 9.79
C GLY A 28 -0.82 6.31 11.17
N SER A 29 -1.23 5.21 11.79
CA SER A 29 -0.72 4.77 13.10
C SER A 29 0.50 3.85 12.97
N SER A 30 1.50 3.98 13.86
CA SER A 30 2.69 3.10 13.88
C SER A 30 2.56 2.10 15.03
N PHE A 31 2.74 0.81 14.73
CA PHE A 31 2.78 -0.29 15.69
C PHE A 31 3.40 -1.53 15.04
N ILE A 32 3.66 -2.57 15.83
CA ILE A 32 4.10 -3.86 15.29
C ILE A 32 2.92 -4.52 14.58
N TYR A 33 3.02 -4.67 13.26
CA TYR A 33 1.92 -5.21 12.47
C TYR A 33 1.71 -6.69 12.75
N PRO A 34 0.48 -7.10 13.12
CA PRO A 34 0.17 -8.50 13.31
C PRO A 34 0.12 -9.22 11.96
N GLY A 35 0.18 -10.55 12.01
CA GLY A 35 -0.17 -11.39 10.87
C GLY A 35 -1.64 -11.24 10.47
N PRO A 36 -2.08 -12.00 9.45
CA PRO A 36 -3.47 -12.01 8.99
C PRO A 36 -4.46 -12.26 10.14
N ARG A 37 -5.60 -11.55 10.13
CA ARG A 37 -6.64 -11.64 11.18
C ARG A 37 -7.17 -13.06 11.37
N THR A 38 -7.18 -13.85 10.31
CA THR A 38 -7.62 -15.25 10.28
C THR A 38 -6.63 -16.19 10.98
N HIS A 39 -5.42 -15.72 11.31
CA HIS A 39 -4.36 -16.50 11.95
C HIS A 39 -3.94 -17.78 11.18
N ASP A 40 -4.26 -17.87 9.89
CA ASP A 40 -3.98 -19.00 9.00
C ASP A 40 -2.93 -18.68 7.92
N GLY A 41 -2.13 -17.64 8.13
CA GLY A 41 -1.08 -17.21 7.18
C GLY A 41 0.13 -18.15 7.05
N LEU A 42 0.18 -19.23 7.84
CA LEU A 42 1.18 -20.28 7.73
C LEU A 42 0.55 -21.49 7.05
N LEU A 43 0.84 -21.64 5.76
CA LEU A 43 0.31 -22.71 4.92
C LEU A 43 1.34 -23.85 4.88
N PHE A 44 1.05 -24.94 5.59
CA PHE A 44 1.94 -26.12 5.63
C PHE A 44 1.49 -27.23 4.67
N GLU A 45 0.22 -27.22 4.29
CA GLU A 45 -0.40 -28.22 3.43
C GLU A 45 -0.69 -27.65 2.04
N PRO A 46 -0.73 -28.48 0.99
CA PRO A 46 -1.11 -28.04 -0.35
C PRO A 46 -2.47 -27.33 -0.36
N GLN A 47 -2.51 -26.14 -0.96
CA GLN A 47 -3.75 -25.39 -1.15
C GLN A 47 -4.46 -25.79 -2.46
N ASP A 48 -5.76 -25.49 -2.54
CA ASP A 48 -6.48 -25.61 -3.80
C ASP A 48 -5.88 -24.67 -4.86
N PHE A 49 -5.48 -25.26 -5.98
CA PHE A 49 -4.91 -24.54 -7.10
C PHE A 49 -5.92 -23.53 -7.69
N GLN A 50 -7.19 -23.90 -7.79
CA GLN A 50 -8.22 -22.99 -8.32
C GLN A 50 -8.41 -21.77 -7.42
N GLU A 51 -8.29 -21.93 -6.10
CA GLU A 51 -8.40 -20.81 -5.17
C GLU A 51 -7.20 -19.87 -5.28
N SER A 52 -6.01 -20.45 -5.43
CA SER A 52 -4.77 -19.69 -5.67
C SER A 52 -4.86 -18.88 -6.97
N GLU A 53 -5.42 -19.45 -8.05
CA GLU A 53 -5.67 -18.74 -9.31
C GLU A 53 -6.65 -17.57 -9.13
N ARG A 54 -7.79 -17.79 -8.44
CA ARG A 54 -8.78 -16.73 -8.15
C ARG A 54 -8.17 -15.58 -7.35
N THR A 55 -7.38 -15.92 -6.31
CA THR A 55 -6.67 -14.93 -5.48
C THR A 55 -5.70 -14.10 -6.32
N LEU A 56 -4.91 -14.74 -7.17
CA LEU A 56 -3.97 -14.05 -8.05
C LEU A 56 -4.68 -13.15 -9.07
N GLU A 57 -5.78 -13.63 -9.66
CA GLU A 57 -6.61 -12.84 -10.59
C GLU A 57 -7.22 -11.60 -9.90
N LEU A 58 -7.76 -11.76 -8.68
CA LEU A 58 -8.28 -10.63 -7.91
C LEU A 58 -7.20 -9.58 -7.66
N VAL A 59 -6.03 -9.99 -7.15
CA VAL A 59 -4.92 -9.06 -6.87
C VAL A 59 -4.41 -8.37 -8.15
N ASN A 60 -4.36 -9.08 -9.27
CA ASN A 60 -4.00 -8.48 -10.56
C ASN A 60 -5.02 -7.42 -11.01
N ARG A 61 -6.32 -7.65 -10.80
CA ARG A 61 -7.35 -6.64 -11.07
C ARG A 61 -7.19 -5.42 -10.15
N MET A 62 -6.95 -5.63 -8.85
CA MET A 62 -6.70 -4.55 -7.89
C MET A 62 -5.49 -3.69 -8.30
N ILE A 63 -4.37 -4.31 -8.69
CA ILE A 63 -3.18 -3.61 -9.21
C ILE A 63 -3.53 -2.85 -10.50
N GLY A 64 -4.28 -3.48 -11.40
CA GLY A 64 -4.68 -2.88 -12.67
C GLY A 64 -5.49 -1.59 -12.48
N ASP A 65 -6.37 -1.53 -11.48
CA ASP A 65 -7.14 -0.32 -11.19
C ASP A 65 -6.29 0.79 -10.59
N LEU A 66 -5.34 0.46 -9.71
CA LEU A 66 -4.37 1.42 -9.21
C LEU A 66 -3.48 1.98 -10.34
N ASP A 67 -3.11 1.15 -11.32
CA ASP A 67 -2.36 1.59 -12.50
C ASP A 67 -3.21 2.48 -13.44
N LYS A 68 -4.49 2.15 -13.64
CA LYS A 68 -5.42 3.05 -14.37
C LYS A 68 -5.47 4.43 -13.72
N LEU A 69 -5.51 4.50 -12.38
CA LEU A 69 -5.44 5.77 -11.66
C LEU A 69 -4.12 6.49 -11.90
N ASN A 70 -2.98 5.79 -11.91
CA ASN A 70 -1.69 6.41 -12.25
C ASN A 70 -1.71 7.05 -13.65
N LYS A 71 -2.28 6.35 -14.64
CA LYS A 71 -2.41 6.82 -16.03
C LYS A 71 -3.41 7.96 -16.19
N SER A 72 -4.52 7.94 -15.47
CA SER A 72 -5.54 9.01 -15.54
C SER A 72 -5.12 10.29 -14.82
N GLY A 73 -4.20 10.19 -13.85
CA GLY A 73 -3.81 11.33 -13.01
C GLY A 73 -4.87 11.73 -11.97
N GLU A 74 -5.90 10.92 -11.76
CA GLU A 74 -6.97 11.20 -10.78
C GLU A 74 -6.42 11.12 -9.35
N ASP A 75 -6.19 12.24 -8.68
CA ASP A 75 -5.53 12.26 -7.37
C ASP A 75 -6.46 11.94 -6.18
N CYS A 76 -7.79 12.07 -6.36
CA CYS A 76 -8.80 11.86 -5.32
C CYS A 76 -9.94 10.96 -5.81
N PRO A 77 -9.67 9.69 -6.17
CA PRO A 77 -10.73 8.78 -6.61
C PRO A 77 -11.74 8.51 -5.49
N PRO A 78 -13.02 8.32 -5.82
CA PRO A 78 -14.05 8.04 -4.83
C PRO A 78 -13.84 6.66 -4.17
N ALA A 79 -14.30 6.46 -2.94
CA ALA A 79 -14.10 5.24 -2.15
C ALA A 79 -14.70 3.99 -2.85
N GLU A 80 -15.79 4.20 -3.58
CA GLU A 80 -16.51 3.22 -4.38
C GLU A 80 -15.60 2.53 -5.40
N SER A 81 -14.61 3.25 -5.94
CA SER A 81 -13.63 2.70 -6.89
C SER A 81 -12.78 1.57 -6.29
N LEU A 82 -12.47 1.66 -5.00
CA LEU A 82 -11.77 0.61 -4.25
C LEU A 82 -12.75 -0.46 -3.77
N ALA A 83 -13.95 -0.07 -3.33
CA ALA A 83 -14.96 -0.98 -2.79
C ALA A 83 -15.40 -2.08 -3.77
N GLU A 84 -15.17 -1.91 -5.08
CA GLU A 84 -15.38 -2.97 -6.07
C GLU A 84 -14.57 -4.25 -5.81
N LYS A 85 -13.37 -4.13 -5.20
CA LYS A 85 -12.40 -5.22 -5.07
C LYS A 85 -11.74 -5.31 -3.70
N TRP A 86 -11.88 -4.25 -2.89
CA TRP A 86 -11.36 -4.16 -1.55
C TRP A 86 -12.51 -4.22 -0.57
N HIS A 87 -12.32 -4.94 0.54
CA HIS A 87 -13.29 -4.98 1.61
C HIS A 87 -13.41 -3.61 2.31
N GLU A 88 -14.61 -3.21 2.73
CA GLU A 88 -14.82 -1.91 3.39
C GLU A 88 -13.95 -1.75 4.66
N ASP A 89 -13.84 -2.82 5.43
CA ASP A 89 -12.98 -2.97 6.63
C ASP A 89 -11.53 -3.38 6.33
N MET A 90 -11.01 -3.13 5.14
CA MET A 90 -9.63 -3.49 4.82
C MET A 90 -8.63 -2.76 5.74
N ILE A 91 -7.50 -3.42 6.03
CA ILE A 91 -6.40 -2.85 6.80
C ILE A 91 -5.18 -2.72 5.88
N TRP A 92 -4.58 -1.54 5.85
CA TRP A 92 -3.34 -1.30 5.12
C TRP A 92 -2.20 -1.03 6.10
N TYR A 93 -1.07 -1.72 5.91
CA TYR A 93 0.15 -1.53 6.67
C TYR A 93 1.24 -0.93 5.78
N GLY A 94 1.75 0.23 6.17
CA GLY A 94 2.85 0.93 5.50
C GLY A 94 4.13 0.99 6.34
N PRO A 95 5.25 1.43 5.74
CA PRO A 95 6.47 1.71 6.50
C PRO A 95 6.28 2.88 7.47
N ALA A 96 7.21 3.01 8.42
CA ALA A 96 7.29 4.16 9.31
C ALA A 96 7.40 5.48 8.52
N GLY A 97 6.73 6.52 9.02
CA GLY A 97 6.53 7.78 8.30
C GLY A 97 5.23 7.84 7.51
N ILE A 98 4.61 6.69 7.21
CA ILE A 98 3.23 6.62 6.67
C ILE A 98 2.31 5.98 7.69
N GLY A 99 2.71 4.82 8.24
CA GLY A 99 1.94 4.07 9.22
C GLY A 99 0.83 3.21 8.61
N ALA A 100 -0.13 2.83 9.43
CA ALA A 100 -1.25 1.95 9.09
C ALA A 100 -2.60 2.66 9.16
N SER A 101 -3.56 2.13 8.41
CA SER A 101 -4.92 2.65 8.33
C SER A 101 -5.94 1.51 8.31
N TYR A 102 -7.15 1.81 8.79
CA TYR A 102 -8.27 0.87 8.85
C TYR A 102 -9.50 1.47 8.16
N THR A 103 -10.09 0.72 7.24
CA THR A 103 -11.12 1.08 6.26
C THR A 103 -10.60 1.74 4.98
N ILE A 104 -11.35 1.59 3.90
CA ILE A 104 -11.08 2.26 2.61
C ILE A 104 -10.91 3.76 2.81
N ARG A 105 -11.84 4.42 3.50
CA ARG A 105 -11.80 5.88 3.70
C ARG A 105 -10.52 6.33 4.38
N ARG A 106 -10.08 5.63 5.43
CA ARG A 106 -8.83 5.97 6.12
C ARG A 106 -7.60 5.67 5.28
N TYR A 107 -7.58 4.56 4.55
CA TYR A 107 -6.53 4.27 3.57
C TYR A 107 -6.42 5.39 2.53
N GLN A 108 -7.54 5.90 2.04
CA GLN A 108 -7.53 7.00 1.09
C GLN A 108 -7.02 8.31 1.70
N GLU A 109 -7.58 8.73 2.83
CA GLU A 109 -7.19 9.95 3.54
C GLU A 109 -5.72 9.94 3.99
N GLN A 110 -5.23 8.81 4.50
CA GLN A 110 -3.93 8.71 5.17
C GLN A 110 -2.82 8.18 4.24
N HIS A 111 -3.13 7.48 3.16
CA HIS A 111 -2.13 6.94 2.24
C HIS A 111 -2.38 7.31 0.77
N GLN A 112 -3.53 6.93 0.20
CA GLN A 112 -3.76 7.05 -1.24
C GLN A 112 -3.70 8.52 -1.69
N TYR A 113 -4.48 9.43 -1.10
CA TYR A 113 -4.48 10.83 -1.52
C TYR A 113 -3.14 11.52 -1.28
N PRO A 114 -2.46 11.34 -0.11
CA PRO A 114 -1.11 11.86 0.08
C PRO A 114 -0.10 11.37 -0.98
N PHE A 115 -0.11 10.07 -1.28
CA PHE A 115 0.72 9.46 -2.34
C PHE A 115 0.46 10.09 -3.69
N ARG A 116 -0.81 10.23 -4.06
CA ARG A 116 -1.18 10.69 -5.40
C ARG A 116 -0.89 12.16 -5.59
N LYS A 117 -1.21 13.00 -4.60
CA LYS A 117 -0.93 14.43 -4.61
C LYS A 117 0.57 14.75 -4.51
N GLY A 118 1.31 14.00 -3.70
CA GLY A 118 2.73 14.25 -3.40
C GLY A 118 3.70 13.75 -4.47
N LEU A 119 3.35 12.70 -5.22
CA LEU A 119 4.20 12.09 -6.24
C LEU A 119 3.60 12.31 -7.63
N LYS A 120 4.38 12.84 -8.59
CA LYS A 120 3.96 13.03 -9.99
C LYS A 120 4.66 12.04 -10.91
N ASP A 121 4.21 11.99 -12.16
CA ASP A 121 4.75 11.13 -13.21
C ASP A 121 4.91 9.65 -12.78
N LYS A 122 3.86 9.14 -12.12
CA LYS A 122 3.82 7.78 -11.57
C LYS A 122 3.76 6.77 -12.72
N VAL A 123 4.86 6.08 -12.97
CA VAL A 123 4.96 5.01 -13.99
C VAL A 123 5.10 3.67 -13.30
N PHE A 124 4.13 2.78 -13.52
CA PHE A 124 4.20 1.40 -13.08
C PHE A 124 5.08 0.58 -14.02
N ASN A 125 6.19 0.04 -13.51
CA ASN A 125 7.16 -0.72 -14.30
C ASN A 125 6.85 -2.24 -14.33
N GLY A 126 5.79 -2.66 -13.62
CA GLY A 126 5.43 -4.07 -13.47
C GLY A 126 6.12 -4.77 -12.31
N HIS A 127 5.74 -6.02 -12.07
CA HIS A 127 6.34 -6.90 -11.06
C HIS A 127 7.14 -8.01 -11.77
N ILE A 128 8.31 -8.33 -11.22
CA ILE A 128 9.18 -9.42 -11.69
C ILE A 128 8.64 -10.78 -11.22
N CYS A 129 7.96 -10.79 -10.07
CA CYS A 129 7.35 -11.98 -9.50
C CYS A 129 5.94 -11.66 -9.03
N ARG A 130 4.99 -12.55 -9.31
CA ARG A 130 3.64 -12.58 -8.75
C ARG A 130 3.29 -14.03 -8.47
N PHE A 131 2.71 -14.31 -7.31
CA PHE A 131 2.30 -15.65 -6.92
C PHE A 131 1.15 -15.57 -5.91
N ALA A 132 0.43 -16.66 -5.77
CA ALA A 132 -0.60 -16.83 -4.76
C ALA A 132 -0.62 -18.27 -4.26
N GLU A 133 -1.09 -18.45 -3.04
CA GLU A 133 -1.27 -19.74 -2.38
C GLU A 133 -2.52 -19.65 -1.49
N GLY A 134 -3.57 -20.37 -1.85
CA GLY A 134 -4.89 -20.25 -1.22
C GLY A 134 -5.40 -18.81 -1.30
N ASN A 135 -5.70 -18.21 -0.14
CA ASN A 135 -6.23 -16.85 -0.01
C ASN A 135 -5.15 -15.76 0.11
N TYR A 136 -3.87 -16.13 -0.08
CA TYR A 136 -2.74 -15.23 0.07
C TYR A 136 -2.06 -14.98 -1.27
N ALA A 137 -1.67 -13.73 -1.53
CA ALA A 137 -0.92 -13.36 -2.72
C ALA A 137 0.28 -12.49 -2.37
N GLY A 138 1.35 -12.64 -3.15
CA GLY A 138 2.57 -11.87 -3.05
C GLY A 138 3.04 -11.40 -4.41
N PHE A 139 3.70 -10.25 -4.43
CA PHE A 139 4.40 -9.79 -5.62
C PHE A 139 5.68 -9.07 -5.24
N PHE A 140 6.64 -9.09 -6.16
CA PHE A 140 7.92 -8.41 -6.01
C PHE A 140 8.39 -7.82 -7.33
N GLY A 141 9.09 -6.71 -7.24
CA GLY A 141 9.93 -6.21 -8.32
C GLY A 141 10.67 -4.94 -7.92
N TRP A 142 11.68 -4.58 -8.71
CA TRP A 142 12.54 -3.44 -8.42
C TRP A 142 13.13 -2.86 -9.71
N PRO A 143 12.94 -1.55 -9.98
CA PRO A 143 11.98 -0.65 -9.35
C PRO A 143 10.54 -0.93 -9.87
N ASN A 144 9.56 -1.19 -8.99
CA ASN A 144 8.17 -1.40 -9.41
C ASN A 144 7.46 -0.11 -9.87
N LEU A 145 7.92 1.03 -9.38
CA LEU A 145 7.31 2.32 -9.62
C LEU A 145 8.42 3.37 -9.81
N THR A 146 8.28 4.19 -10.84
CA THR A 146 9.08 5.41 -11.04
C THR A 146 8.19 6.61 -10.78
N THR A 147 8.71 7.61 -10.07
CA THR A 147 7.96 8.83 -9.72
C THR A 147 8.89 10.05 -9.74
N LEU A 148 8.34 11.22 -10.05
CA LEU A 148 8.98 12.49 -9.78
C LEU A 148 8.51 13.03 -8.43
N LEU A 149 9.47 13.31 -7.54
CA LEU A 149 9.19 13.92 -6.23
C LEU A 149 9.16 15.44 -6.38
N LEU A 150 8.02 16.08 -6.13
CA LEU A 150 7.95 17.55 -6.17
C LEU A 150 8.34 18.19 -4.83
N VAL A 151 8.10 17.51 -3.71
CA VAL A 151 8.41 17.98 -2.35
C VAL A 151 8.49 16.73 -1.44
N ALA A 152 9.13 16.81 -0.27
CA ALA A 152 9.12 15.80 0.81
C ALA A 152 7.71 15.45 1.39
N SER A 153 6.64 15.76 0.66
CA SER A 153 5.24 15.73 1.10
C SER A 153 4.58 14.35 1.04
N TRP A 154 5.22 13.32 0.49
CA TRP A 154 4.62 11.98 0.51
C TRP A 154 4.75 11.31 1.88
N VAL A 155 5.93 11.45 2.49
CA VAL A 155 6.22 10.91 3.83
C VAL A 155 5.70 11.88 4.92
N CYS A 156 5.17 13.05 4.53
CA CYS A 156 4.77 14.12 5.43
C CYS A 156 3.53 14.86 4.95
N GLN A 157 2.37 14.55 5.52
CA GLN A 157 1.20 15.44 5.42
C GLN A 157 0.54 15.59 6.80
N GLN A 158 0.91 16.64 7.51
CA GLN A 158 0.05 17.26 8.51
C GLN A 158 -0.59 18.48 7.85
N GLY A 159 -1.92 18.48 7.75
CA GLY A 159 -2.69 19.68 7.42
C GLY A 159 -2.89 19.97 5.93
N CYS A 160 -3.83 19.28 5.29
CA CYS A 160 -4.54 19.84 4.15
C CYS A 160 -6.04 19.89 4.51
N PRO A 161 -6.66 21.08 4.62
CA PRO A 161 -8.01 21.23 5.15
C PRO A 161 -9.03 20.86 4.07
N CYS A 162 -9.41 19.58 3.99
CA CYS A 162 -10.71 19.24 3.43
C CYS A 162 -11.76 19.61 4.48
N ARG A 163 -12.11 20.91 4.55
CA ARG A 163 -13.31 21.37 5.25
C ARG A 163 -14.50 20.62 4.65
N TYR A 164 -15.15 19.78 5.45
CA TYR A 164 -16.55 19.47 5.27
C TYR A 164 -17.33 20.74 5.65
N GLU A 165 -17.63 21.59 4.68
CA GLU A 165 -18.77 22.50 4.79
C GLU A 165 -19.96 21.77 4.19
N GLY A 166 -20.78 21.21 5.09
CA GLY A 166 -22.07 20.62 4.77
C GLY A 166 -23.04 21.01 5.89
N SER A 167 -23.81 22.07 5.62
CA SER A 167 -25.16 22.26 6.13
C SER A 167 -26.10 21.22 5.53
#